data_AF-A0A5C5DBB0-F1
#
_entry.id   AF-A0A5C5DBB0-F1
#
_cell.length_a   1.000
_cell.length_b   1.000
_cell.length_c   1.000
_cell.angle_alpha   90.00
_cell.angle_beta   90.00
_cell.angle_gamma   90.00
#
_symmetry.space_group_name_H-M   'P 1'
#
loop_
_entity.id
_entity.type
_entity.pdbx_description
1 polymer ?
#
loop_
_entity_poly.entity_id
_entity_poly.type
_entity_poly.pdbx_seq_one_letter_code
_entity_poly.pdbx_strand_id
1 'polypeptide(L)'
;MNIFILTNDFYMFNGIKHALSDRLAYNCVQVDPSSPYNAFLFFCASKEDVFVLLPDFYKLSFDVLLGLNNSKASVIITKTESTSILGLIFQYQLIPKKFYLSDLLQAIHFKYSEAKVANIPKLTGREKDILLFTVKGISISSMSRSLDICIKTAYQHQRNALKKIGIQRACNIFQLPDNLISYLCTYH
;
A
#
# COMPACT_ATOMS: atom_id res chain seq x y z
N MET A 1 -23.85 3.02 -5.46
CA MET A 1 -22.52 3.20 -4.84
C MET A 1 -22.39 2.35 -3.58
N ASN A 2 -21.41 1.47 -3.57
CA ASN A 2 -21.00 0.68 -2.40
C ASN A 2 -19.71 1.25 -1.81
N ILE A 3 -19.59 1.21 -0.48
CA ILE A 3 -18.37 1.53 0.24
C ILE A 3 -17.84 0.22 0.83
N PHE A 4 -16.72 -0.23 0.29
CA PHE A 4 -16.03 -1.44 0.74
C PHE A 4 -14.95 -1.06 1.74
N ILE A 5 -15.08 -1.50 2.98
CA ILE A 5 -14.15 -1.19 4.07
C ILE A 5 -13.25 -2.40 4.31
N LEU A 6 -11.99 -2.31 3.90
CA LEU A 6 -10.97 -3.34 4.08
C LEU A 6 -10.35 -3.22 5.47
N THR A 7 -10.90 -3.96 6.43
CA THR A 7 -10.48 -3.96 7.82
C THR A 7 -10.80 -5.28 8.52
N ASN A 8 -9.90 -5.69 9.42
CA ASN A 8 -10.15 -6.78 10.37
C ASN A 8 -10.76 -6.26 11.69
N ASP A 9 -10.84 -4.95 11.87
CA ASP A 9 -11.44 -4.34 13.07
C ASP A 9 -12.95 -4.19 12.89
N PHE A 10 -13.69 -5.10 13.52
CA PHE A 10 -15.15 -5.12 13.54
C PHE A 10 -15.76 -3.87 14.18
N TYR A 11 -15.15 -3.33 15.24
CA TYR A 11 -15.68 -2.15 15.94
C TYR A 11 -15.50 -0.89 15.10
N MET A 12 -14.32 -0.72 14.50
CA MET A 12 -14.08 0.36 13.54
C MET A 12 -15.06 0.30 12.38
N PHE A 13 -15.26 -0.87 11.79
CA PHE A 13 -16.23 -1.05 10.70
C PHE A 13 -17.64 -0.63 11.12
N ASN A 14 -18.15 -1.14 12.25
CA ASN A 14 -19.49 -0.80 12.71
C ASN A 14 -19.65 0.68 13.04
N GLY A 15 -18.62 1.30 13.65
CA GLY A 15 -18.60 2.74 13.90
C GLY A 15 -18.71 3.55 12.62
N ILE A 16 -17.93 3.22 11.59
CA ILE A 16 -18.00 3.89 10.28
C ILE A 16 -19.34 3.62 9.61
N LYS A 17 -19.82 2.37 9.59
CA LYS A 17 -21.10 1.99 8.98
C LYS A 17 -22.25 2.79 9.58
N HIS A 18 -22.31 2.87 10.90
CA HIS A 18 -23.35 3.64 11.61
C HIS A 18 -23.23 5.14 11.33
N ALA A 19 -22.01 5.68 11.39
CA ALA A 19 -21.77 7.09 11.13
C ALA A 19 -22.12 7.51 9.68
N LEU A 20 -21.96 6.59 8.71
CA LEU A 20 -22.31 6.81 7.32
C LEU A 20 -23.80 6.58 7.03
N SER A 21 -24.47 5.64 7.71
CA SER A 21 -25.89 5.33 7.48
C SER A 21 -26.80 6.53 7.72
N ASP A 22 -26.43 7.37 8.69
CA ASP A 22 -27.23 8.55 9.07
C ASP A 22 -27.12 9.70 8.07
N ARG A 23 -26.10 9.67 7.20
CA ARG A 23 -25.76 10.78 6.31
C ARG A 23 -25.90 10.44 4.84
N LEU A 24 -25.81 9.16 4.48
CA LEU A 24 -25.71 8.70 3.11
C LEU A 24 -26.44 7.36 2.94
N ALA A 25 -27.23 7.24 1.87
CA ALA A 25 -27.88 5.99 1.47
C ALA A 25 -26.89 5.03 0.78
N TYR A 26 -25.72 4.80 1.38
CA TYR A 26 -24.68 3.94 0.83
C TYR A 26 -24.65 2.58 1.51
N ASN A 27 -24.46 1.54 0.69
CA ASN A 27 -24.23 0.20 1.19
C ASN A 27 -22.78 0.06 1.67
N CYS A 28 -22.58 -0.06 2.98
CA CYS A 28 -21.26 -0.27 3.58
C CYS A 28 -21.02 -1.77 3.82
N VAL A 29 -19.99 -2.31 3.19
CA VAL A 29 -19.64 -3.73 3.23
C VAL A 29 -18.25 -3.88 3.84
N GLN A 30 -18.14 -4.70 4.89
CA GLN A 30 -16.83 -5.07 5.43
C GLN A 30 -16.19 -6.11 4.51
N VAL A 31 -14.91 -5.93 4.20
CA VAL A 31 -14.14 -6.83 3.36
C VAL A 31 -12.94 -7.31 4.17
N ASP A 32 -12.80 -8.63 4.29
CA ASP A 32 -11.57 -9.22 4.83
C ASP A 32 -10.44 -9.04 3.79
N PRO A 33 -9.37 -8.28 4.11
CA PRO A 33 -8.24 -8.07 3.22
C PRO A 33 -7.53 -9.36 2.78
N SER A 34 -7.64 -10.43 3.56
CA SER A 34 -7.00 -11.73 3.32
C SER A 34 -7.86 -12.66 2.46
N SER A 35 -9.10 -12.26 2.15
CA SER A 35 -10.04 -13.10 1.42
C SER A 35 -9.61 -13.32 -0.04
N PRO A 36 -9.64 -14.57 -0.54
CA PRO A 36 -9.33 -14.85 -1.95
C PRO A 36 -10.38 -14.26 -2.90
N TYR A 37 -11.59 -13.96 -2.42
CA TYR A 37 -12.67 -13.36 -3.22
C TYR A 37 -12.43 -11.90 -3.58
N ASN A 38 -11.42 -11.26 -2.97
CA ASN A 38 -11.08 -9.87 -3.19
C ASN A 38 -10.77 -9.56 -4.67
N ALA A 39 -10.09 -10.47 -5.36
CA ALA A 39 -9.77 -10.29 -6.78
C ALA A 39 -11.03 -10.13 -7.65
N PHE A 40 -12.04 -10.96 -7.41
CA PHE A 40 -13.33 -10.88 -8.11
C PHE A 40 -14.08 -9.59 -7.74
N LEU A 41 -14.07 -9.22 -6.45
CA LEU A 41 -14.69 -7.99 -5.97
C LEU A 41 -14.09 -6.74 -6.65
N PHE A 42 -12.76 -6.66 -6.72
CA PHE A 42 -12.07 -5.53 -7.35
C PHE A 42 -12.35 -5.45 -8.85
N PHE A 43 -12.45 -6.60 -9.51
CA PHE A 43 -12.80 -6.67 -10.93
C PHE A 43 -14.24 -6.19 -11.21
N CYS A 44 -15.20 -6.56 -10.35
CA CYS A 44 -16.60 -6.19 -10.52
C CYS A 44 -16.92 -4.76 -10.07
N ALA A 45 -16.01 -4.10 -9.35
CA ALA A 45 -16.23 -2.77 -8.81
C ALA A 45 -16.45 -1.72 -9.90
N SER A 46 -17.48 -0.89 -9.70
CA SER A 46 -17.83 0.20 -10.59
C SER A 46 -17.03 1.47 -10.28
N LYS A 47 -17.10 2.47 -11.18
CA LYS A 47 -16.48 3.79 -10.96
C LYS A 47 -17.12 4.59 -9.83
N GLU A 48 -18.31 4.21 -9.40
CA GLU A 48 -19.00 4.86 -8.30
C GLU A 48 -18.61 4.30 -6.94
N ASP A 49 -18.08 3.07 -6.91
CA ASP A 49 -17.72 2.41 -5.67
C ASP A 49 -16.44 2.99 -5.08
N VAL A 50 -16.30 2.85 -3.77
CA VAL A 50 -15.17 3.36 -3.00
C VAL A 50 -14.60 2.24 -2.13
N PHE A 51 -13.29 2.03 -2.21
CA PHE A 51 -12.55 1.18 -1.29
C PHE A 51 -11.88 2.02 -0.21
N VAL A 52 -12.06 1.66 1.05
CA VAL A 52 -11.44 2.31 2.21
C VAL A 52 -10.54 1.29 2.91
N LEU A 53 -9.23 1.50 2.89
CA LEU A 53 -8.24 0.61 3.47
C LEU A 53 -7.80 1.11 4.84
N LEU A 54 -8.01 0.28 5.86
CA LEU A 54 -7.65 0.57 7.26
C LEU A 54 -6.69 -0.50 7.80
N PRO A 55 -5.39 -0.47 7.43
CA PRO A 55 -4.42 -1.54 7.70
C PRO A 55 -3.88 -1.59 9.14
N ASP A 56 -4.67 -1.19 10.14
CA ASP A 56 -4.18 -1.06 11.52
C ASP A 56 -3.85 -2.40 12.19
N PHE A 57 -4.48 -3.49 11.75
CA PHE A 57 -4.38 -4.82 12.37
C PHE A 57 -3.97 -5.92 11.40
N TYR A 58 -3.51 -5.56 10.21
CA TYR A 58 -3.04 -6.52 9.22
C TYR A 58 -1.97 -5.91 8.34
N LYS A 59 -1.09 -6.77 7.81
CA LYS A 59 -0.12 -6.37 6.81
C LYS A 59 -0.80 -6.34 5.45
N LEU A 60 -0.68 -5.22 4.74
CA LEU A 60 -1.20 -5.12 3.38
C LEU A 60 -0.41 -6.03 2.44
N SER A 61 -1.11 -6.80 1.63
CA SER A 61 -0.51 -7.51 0.51
C SER A 61 -0.36 -6.59 -0.70
N PHE A 62 0.78 -6.65 -1.38
CA PHE A 62 0.97 -5.93 -2.63
C PHE A 62 0.02 -6.39 -3.74
N ASP A 63 -0.40 -7.65 -3.74
CA ASP A 63 -1.35 -8.20 -4.71
C ASP A 63 -2.74 -7.55 -4.58
N VAL A 64 -3.17 -7.31 -3.34
CA VAL A 64 -4.41 -6.58 -3.05
C VAL A 64 -4.31 -5.15 -3.58
N LEU A 65 -3.17 -4.50 -3.38
CA LEU A 65 -2.93 -3.14 -3.87
C LEU A 65 -2.92 -3.07 -5.40
N LEU A 66 -2.33 -4.05 -6.10
CA LEU A 66 -2.38 -4.14 -7.56
C LEU A 66 -3.82 -4.36 -8.05
N GLY A 67 -4.57 -5.26 -7.42
CA GLY A 67 -5.97 -5.52 -7.75
C GLY A 67 -6.84 -4.25 -7.62
N LEU A 68 -6.67 -3.51 -6.53
CA LEU A 68 -7.34 -2.22 -6.32
C LEU A 68 -6.91 -1.15 -7.32
N ASN A 69 -5.66 -1.15 -7.76
CA ASN A 69 -5.16 -0.21 -8.77
C ASN A 69 -5.82 -0.47 -10.13
N ASN A 70 -6.03 -1.74 -10.45
CA ASN A 70 -6.71 -2.17 -11.68
C ASN A 70 -8.24 -2.01 -11.61
N SER A 71 -8.79 -1.81 -10.42
CA SER A 71 -10.22 -1.51 -10.24
C SER A 71 -10.55 -0.11 -10.75
N LYS A 72 -11.80 0.05 -11.19
CA LYS A 72 -12.33 1.35 -11.64
C LYS A 72 -12.76 2.27 -10.49
N ALA A 73 -12.81 1.74 -9.28
CA ALA A 73 -13.29 2.41 -8.07
C ALA A 73 -12.27 3.39 -7.50
N SER A 74 -12.71 4.36 -6.68
CA SER A 74 -11.77 5.19 -5.92
C SER A 74 -11.21 4.40 -4.72
N VAL A 75 -9.98 4.73 -4.32
CA VAL A 75 -9.29 4.05 -3.23
C VAL A 75 -8.78 5.09 -2.25
N ILE A 76 -9.23 4.95 -1.00
CA ILE A 76 -8.84 5.74 0.16
C ILE A 76 -8.06 4.84 1.09
N ILE A 77 -6.96 5.34 1.66
CA ILE A 77 -6.14 4.59 2.59
C ILE A 77 -5.72 5.48 3.76
N THR A 78 -5.74 4.94 4.98
CA THR A 78 -5.20 5.67 6.12
C THR A 78 -3.68 5.75 6.05
N LYS A 79 -3.16 6.94 6.34
CA LYS A 79 -1.75 7.28 6.31
C LYS A 79 -1.07 6.73 7.56
N THR A 80 -0.14 5.82 7.34
CA THR A 80 0.81 5.29 8.30
C THR A 80 2.23 5.48 7.72
N GLU A 81 3.26 5.10 8.49
CA GLU A 81 4.63 5.06 7.95
C GLU A 81 4.72 4.10 6.75
N SER A 82 4.02 2.96 6.80
CA SER A 82 4.02 1.94 5.74
C SER A 82 3.21 2.31 4.50
N THR A 83 2.10 3.04 4.66
CA THR A 83 1.20 3.36 3.54
C THR A 83 1.55 4.66 2.84
N SER A 84 2.45 5.47 3.40
CA SER A 84 2.87 6.74 2.78
C SER A 84 3.48 6.53 1.39
N ILE A 85 4.23 5.44 1.17
CA ILE A 85 4.71 5.09 -0.17
C ILE A 85 3.58 4.65 -1.10
N LEU A 86 2.51 4.06 -0.60
CA LEU A 86 1.40 3.58 -1.42
C LEU A 86 0.67 4.73 -2.10
N GLY A 87 0.57 5.88 -1.44
CA GLY A 87 0.10 7.11 -2.08
C GLY A 87 0.99 7.55 -3.24
N LEU A 88 2.31 7.32 -3.17
CA LEU A 88 3.24 7.65 -4.26
C LEU A 88 3.17 6.64 -5.42
N ILE A 89 3.07 5.34 -5.10
CA ILE A 89 3.03 4.28 -6.11
C ILE A 89 1.68 4.27 -6.81
N PHE A 90 0.58 4.25 -6.06
CA PHE A 90 -0.75 3.99 -6.61
C PHE A 90 -1.63 5.23 -6.72
N GLN A 91 -1.14 6.40 -6.29
CA GLN A 91 -1.90 7.66 -6.29
C GLN A 91 -3.22 7.55 -5.50
N TYR A 92 -3.22 6.70 -4.47
CA TYR A 92 -4.37 6.56 -3.58
C TYR A 92 -4.56 7.79 -2.71
N GLN A 93 -5.82 8.09 -2.40
CA GLN A 93 -6.13 9.18 -1.50
C GLN A 93 -5.75 8.81 -0.07
N LEU A 94 -4.87 9.61 0.53
CA LEU A 94 -4.41 9.42 1.89
C LEU A 94 -5.23 10.27 2.86
N ILE A 95 -5.80 9.63 3.88
CA ILE A 95 -6.41 10.31 5.04
C ILE A 95 -5.57 10.06 6.30
N PRO A 96 -5.57 10.94 7.32
CA PRO A 96 -4.85 10.68 8.56
C PRO A 96 -5.31 9.37 9.21
N LYS A 97 -4.42 8.64 9.90
CA LYS A 97 -4.81 7.44 10.67
C LYS A 97 -5.88 7.73 11.73
N LYS A 98 -5.73 8.85 12.43
CA LYS A 98 -6.75 9.39 13.32
C LYS A 98 -7.51 10.46 12.54
N PHE A 99 -8.57 10.04 11.85
CA PHE A 99 -9.40 10.93 11.04
C PHE A 99 -10.73 11.19 11.73
N TYR A 100 -11.33 12.35 11.44
CA TYR A 100 -12.72 12.63 11.74
C TYR A 100 -13.61 12.11 10.61
N LEU A 101 -14.89 11.85 10.92
CA LEU A 101 -15.86 11.43 9.92
C LEU A 101 -15.93 12.39 8.71
N SER A 102 -15.77 13.70 8.96
CA SER A 102 -15.72 14.72 7.91
C SER A 102 -14.61 14.48 6.89
N ASP A 103 -13.43 14.04 7.35
CA ASP A 103 -12.29 13.77 6.48
C ASP A 103 -12.59 12.59 5.55
N LEU A 104 -13.21 11.54 6.09
CA LEU A 104 -13.63 10.37 5.32
C LEU A 104 -14.73 10.74 4.31
N LEU A 105 -15.73 11.52 4.73
CA LEU A 105 -16.82 11.98 3.85
C LEU A 105 -16.29 12.83 2.69
N GLN A 106 -15.39 13.77 2.99
CA GLN A 106 -14.73 14.59 1.98
C GLN A 106 -13.94 13.72 1.00
N ALA A 107 -13.22 12.72 1.50
CA ALA A 107 -12.48 11.78 0.67
C ALA A 107 -13.38 10.93 -0.23
N ILE A 108 -14.51 10.45 0.29
CA ILE A 108 -15.51 9.71 -0.49
C ILE A 108 -16.09 10.58 -1.62
N HIS A 109 -16.33 11.87 -1.36
CA HIS A 109 -16.89 12.79 -2.35
C HIS A 109 -15.86 13.23 -3.39
N PHE A 110 -14.58 13.34 -3.01
CA PHE A 110 -13.50 13.68 -3.91
C PHE A 110 -13.14 12.48 -4.78
N LYS A 111 -13.90 12.28 -5.86
CA LYS A 111 -13.64 11.19 -6.82
C LYS A 111 -12.38 11.49 -7.62
N TYR A 112 -11.35 10.68 -7.43
CA TYR A 112 -10.19 10.67 -8.31
C TYR A 112 -10.60 10.10 -9.68
N SER A 113 -10.48 10.90 -10.74
CA SER A 113 -11.15 10.66 -12.03
C SER A 113 -10.25 10.10 -13.14
N GLU A 114 -8.98 9.75 -12.87
CA GLU A 114 -8.05 9.36 -13.93
C GLU A 114 -7.59 7.90 -13.87
N ALA A 115 -7.13 7.39 -15.01
CA ALA A 115 -6.54 6.07 -15.14
C ALA A 115 -5.33 5.95 -14.21
N LYS A 116 -5.42 5.07 -13.21
CA LYS A 116 -4.38 4.88 -12.20
C LYS A 116 -3.19 4.14 -12.81
N VAL A 117 -2.23 4.89 -13.36
CA VAL A 117 -0.93 4.31 -13.71
C VAL A 117 -0.08 4.27 -12.46
N ALA A 118 0.17 3.06 -11.96
CA ALA A 118 1.03 2.87 -10.80
C ALA A 118 2.46 3.33 -11.14
N ASN A 119 3.00 4.27 -10.37
CA ASN A 119 4.36 4.76 -10.48
C ASN A 119 5.31 3.86 -9.69
N ILE A 120 5.56 2.67 -10.22
CA ILE A 120 6.43 1.68 -9.59
C ILE A 120 7.89 2.17 -9.67
N PRO A 121 8.60 2.27 -8.53
CA PRO A 121 9.96 2.80 -8.50
C PRO A 121 10.92 1.89 -9.28
N LYS A 122 11.69 2.49 -10.21
CA LYS A 122 12.71 1.77 -10.97
C LYS A 122 13.99 1.59 -10.16
N LEU A 123 14.33 0.33 -9.88
CA LEU A 123 15.58 -0.08 -9.24
C LEU A 123 16.60 -0.52 -10.30
N THR A 124 17.86 -0.16 -10.11
CA THR A 124 18.98 -0.71 -10.88
C THR A 124 19.28 -2.14 -10.44
N GLY A 125 19.99 -2.93 -11.25
CA GLY A 125 20.38 -4.30 -10.87
C GLY A 125 21.08 -4.36 -9.50
N ARG A 126 22.07 -3.47 -9.28
CA ARG A 126 22.79 -3.40 -8.00
C ARG A 126 21.91 -2.99 -6.82
N GLU A 127 20.93 -2.12 -7.04
CA GLU A 127 19.96 -1.76 -6.00
C GLU A 127 19.04 -2.94 -5.65
N LYS A 128 18.62 -3.72 -6.66
CA LYS A 128 17.81 -4.95 -6.45
C LYS A 128 18.59 -5.99 -5.65
N ASP A 129 19.85 -6.27 -6.03
CA ASP A 129 20.72 -7.23 -5.34
C ASP A 129 20.88 -6.88 -3.85
N ILE A 130 21.22 -5.62 -3.58
CA ILE A 130 21.41 -5.13 -2.21
C ILE A 130 20.10 -5.12 -1.43
N LEU A 131 18.98 -4.75 -2.06
CA LEU A 131 17.68 -4.78 -1.41
C LEU A 131 17.30 -6.21 -1.01
N LEU A 132 17.47 -7.19 -1.90
CA LEU A 132 17.22 -8.61 -1.61
C LEU A 132 18.09 -9.12 -0.46
N PHE A 133 19.38 -8.79 -0.44
CA PHE A 133 20.26 -9.12 0.68
C PHE A 133 19.86 -8.43 1.98
N THR A 134 19.37 -7.19 1.90
CA THR A 134 18.89 -6.46 3.07
C THR A 134 17.66 -7.13 3.67
N VAL A 135 16.70 -7.60 2.86
CA VAL A 135 15.54 -8.36 3.35
C VAL A 135 15.96 -9.66 4.03
N LYS A 136 17.02 -10.30 3.53
CA LYS A 136 17.60 -11.52 4.12
C LYS A 136 18.43 -11.26 5.38
N GLY A 137 18.53 -10.01 5.85
CA GLY A 137 19.30 -9.65 7.04
C GLY A 137 20.83 -9.76 6.86
N ILE A 138 21.32 -9.79 5.62
CA ILE A 138 22.76 -9.89 5.35
C ILE A 138 23.42 -8.56 5.70
N SER A 139 24.60 -8.59 6.31
CA SER A 139 25.34 -7.37 6.65
C SER A 139 25.94 -6.69 5.42
N ILE A 140 26.05 -5.36 5.43
CA ILE A 140 26.61 -4.60 4.30
C ILE A 140 28.05 -5.02 3.97
N SER A 141 28.85 -5.39 4.97
CA SER A 141 30.22 -5.89 4.75
C SER A 141 30.23 -7.25 4.01
N SER A 142 29.23 -8.09 4.23
CA SER A 142 29.07 -9.36 3.52
C SER A 142 28.54 -9.11 2.11
N MET A 143 27.55 -8.22 1.94
CA MET A 143 27.05 -7.82 0.61
C MET A 143 28.17 -7.26 -0.27
N SER A 144 29.02 -6.40 0.30
CA SER A 144 30.17 -5.80 -0.39
C SER A 144 31.13 -6.85 -0.92
N ARG A 145 31.42 -7.90 -0.13
CA ARG A 145 32.22 -9.04 -0.56
C ARG A 145 31.52 -9.88 -1.63
N SER A 146 30.24 -10.19 -1.44
CA SER A 146 29.47 -11.02 -2.38
C SER A 146 29.26 -10.35 -3.74
N LEU A 147 29.16 -9.03 -3.78
CA LEU A 147 28.90 -8.25 -5.00
C LEU A 147 30.16 -7.69 -5.65
N ASP A 148 31.34 -7.92 -5.04
CA ASP A 148 32.63 -7.38 -5.43
C ASP A 148 32.60 -5.85 -5.63
N ILE A 149 32.13 -5.14 -4.60
CA ILE A 149 32.06 -3.68 -4.59
C ILE A 149 32.58 -3.13 -3.26
N CYS A 150 33.07 -1.90 -3.26
CA CYS A 150 33.47 -1.21 -2.03
C CYS A 150 32.30 -1.08 -1.04
N ILE A 151 32.59 -1.21 0.27
CA ILE A 151 31.59 -1.06 1.35
C ILE A 151 30.83 0.26 1.25
N LYS A 152 31.53 1.37 0.94
CA LYS A 152 30.89 2.69 0.74
C LYS A 152 29.87 2.67 -0.41
N THR A 153 30.19 1.98 -1.49
CA THR A 153 29.31 1.82 -2.65
C THR A 153 28.10 0.96 -2.30
N ALA A 154 28.28 -0.12 -1.54
CA ALA A 154 27.18 -0.94 -1.02
C ALA A 154 26.22 -0.12 -0.15
N TYR A 155 26.73 0.71 0.77
CA TYR A 155 25.92 1.65 1.55
C TYR A 155 25.15 2.63 0.66
N GLN A 156 25.80 3.19 -0.35
CA GLN A 156 25.17 4.15 -1.24
C GLN A 156 24.02 3.52 -2.03
N HIS A 157 24.22 2.33 -2.58
CA HIS A 157 23.17 1.59 -3.26
C HIS A 157 22.04 1.19 -2.32
N GLN A 158 22.32 0.75 -1.09
CA GLN A 158 21.29 0.45 -0.10
C GLN A 158 20.44 1.69 0.21
N ARG A 159 21.10 2.83 0.47
CA ARG A 159 20.42 4.09 0.74
C ARG A 159 19.56 4.54 -0.45
N ASN A 160 20.07 4.42 -1.67
CA ASN A 160 19.32 4.77 -2.87
C ASN A 160 18.10 3.85 -3.07
N ALA A 161 18.27 2.53 -2.91
CA ALA A 161 17.18 1.57 -3.01
C ALA A 161 16.09 1.85 -1.96
N LEU A 162 16.47 2.03 -0.69
CA LEU A 162 15.56 2.35 0.41
C LEU A 162 14.81 3.66 0.16
N LYS A 163 15.51 4.71 -0.28
CA LYS A 163 14.89 6.00 -0.61
C LYS A 163 13.87 5.88 -1.74
N LYS A 164 14.16 5.10 -2.79
CA LYS A 164 13.24 4.86 -3.91
C LYS A 164 11.97 4.13 -3.47
N ILE A 165 12.09 3.23 -2.49
CA ILE A 165 10.96 2.56 -1.86
C ILE A 165 10.45 3.28 -0.60
N GLY A 166 10.76 4.57 -0.44
CA GLY A 166 10.15 5.42 0.59
C GLY A 166 10.52 5.07 2.04
N ILE A 167 11.51 4.22 2.24
CA ILE A 167 11.98 3.78 3.55
C ILE A 167 13.26 4.53 3.92
N GLN A 168 13.35 4.98 5.17
CA GLN A 168 14.52 5.70 5.66
C GLN A 168 15.62 4.77 6.19
N ARG A 169 15.24 3.64 6.79
CA ARG A 169 16.16 2.72 7.48
C ARG A 169 15.87 1.28 7.08
N ALA A 170 16.92 0.48 6.89
CA ALA A 170 16.79 -0.93 6.53
C ALA A 170 15.92 -1.72 7.52
N CYS A 171 15.99 -1.39 8.81
CA CYS A 171 15.14 -2.01 9.82
C CYS A 171 13.65 -1.81 9.56
N ASN A 172 13.22 -0.74 8.88
CA ASN A 172 11.81 -0.47 8.65
C ASN A 172 11.23 -1.22 7.45
N ILE A 173 12.03 -2.07 6.77
CA ILE A 173 11.55 -2.86 5.64
C ILE A 173 10.34 -3.73 5.99
N PHE A 174 10.24 -4.23 7.22
CA PHE A 174 9.10 -5.07 7.64
C PHE A 174 7.75 -4.34 7.56
N GLN A 175 7.76 -3.01 7.55
CA GLN A 175 6.57 -2.18 7.44
C GLN A 175 5.98 -2.21 6.03
N LEU A 176 6.77 -2.53 5.00
CA LEU A 176 6.31 -2.54 3.62
C LEU A 176 5.27 -3.65 3.38
N PRO A 177 4.37 -3.46 2.38
CA PRO A 177 3.46 -4.51 1.97
C PRO A 177 4.17 -5.82 1.67
N ASP A 178 3.50 -6.94 1.98
CA ASP A 178 3.99 -8.26 1.60
C ASP A 178 4.14 -8.38 0.09
N ASN A 179 5.12 -9.16 -0.35
CA ASN A 179 5.46 -9.41 -1.75
C ASN A 179 5.94 -8.18 -2.55
N LEU A 180 5.89 -6.94 -2.01
CA LEU A 180 6.34 -5.74 -2.72
C LEU A 180 7.80 -5.85 -3.16
N ILE A 181 8.71 -6.21 -2.25
CA ILE A 181 10.15 -6.27 -2.59
C ILE A 181 10.41 -7.37 -3.60
N SER A 182 9.77 -8.54 -3.45
CA SER A 182 9.89 -9.61 -4.43
C SER A 182 9.42 -9.14 -5.81
N TYR A 183 8.30 -8.42 -5.86
CA TYR A 183 7.78 -7.85 -7.09
C TYR A 183 8.76 -6.86 -7.74
N LEU A 184 9.26 -5.89 -6.97
CA LEU A 184 10.20 -4.86 -7.44
C LEU A 184 11.55 -5.42 -7.92
N CYS A 185 11.96 -6.58 -7.42
CA CYS A 185 13.23 -7.20 -7.78
C CYS A 185 13.10 -8.23 -8.92
N THR A 186 11.90 -8.77 -9.17
CA THR A 186 11.70 -9.90 -10.10
C THR A 186 11.00 -9.50 -11.40
N TYR A 187 9.97 -8.65 -11.33
CA TYR A 187 9.08 -8.37 -12.47
C TYR A 187 9.23 -6.97 -13.07
N HIS A 188 10.00 -6.11 -12.40
CA HIS A 188 10.26 -4.71 -12.76
C HIS A 188 11.74 -4.45 -12.56
#